data_AF-A0A7X7ALI5-F1
#
_entry.id   AF-A0A7X7ALI5-F1
#
_cell.length_a   1.000
_cell.length_b   1.000
_cell.length_c   1.000
_cell.angle_alpha   90.00
_cell.angle_beta   90.00
_cell.angle_gamma   90.00
#
_symmetry.space_group_name_H-M   'P 1'
#
loop_
_entity.id
_entity.type
_entity.pdbx_description
1 polymer ?
#
loop_
_entity_poly.entity_id
_entity_poly.type
_entity_poly.pdbx_seq_one_letter_code
_entity_poly.pdbx_strand_id
1 'polypeptide(L)'
;CVLYTGSPRSLAFLREETTADPVYVEVQPRFTANNSEVLREVVQSGAGLALLPDFSLAGGDQPLVRVLPDWKVQGYFGTHIVAVRPFSPSVPLAVHCLVDHLRDVFNHAKINVYPK
;
A
#
# COMPACT_ATOMS: atom_id res chain seq x y z
N CYS A 1 17.34 3.74 0.45
CA CYS A 1 15.90 3.44 0.37
C CYS A 1 15.46 3.59 -1.07
N VAL A 2 14.48 2.81 -1.52
CA VAL A 2 13.76 3.02 -2.78
C VAL A 2 12.31 3.39 -2.45
N LEU A 3 11.76 4.40 -3.12
CA LEU A 3 10.48 5.00 -2.75
C LEU A 3 9.57 5.19 -3.95
N TYR A 4 8.29 5.43 -3.70
CA TYR A 4 7.38 5.83 -4.76
C TYR A 4 7.77 7.21 -5.32
N THR A 5 7.68 7.38 -6.63
CA THR A 5 7.85 8.69 -7.26
C THR A 5 6.84 9.68 -6.69
N GLY A 6 7.33 10.83 -6.20
CA GLY A 6 6.49 11.85 -5.56
C GLY A 6 6.26 11.64 -4.05
N SER A 7 6.87 10.63 -3.43
CA SER A 7 6.81 10.45 -1.98
C SER A 7 7.40 11.67 -1.25
N PRO A 8 6.85 12.03 -0.06
CA PRO A 8 7.52 12.99 0.81
C PRO A 8 8.89 12.44 1.23
N ARG A 9 9.84 13.35 1.44
CA ARG A 9 11.18 12.99 1.94
C ARG A 9 11.17 12.70 3.43
N SER A 10 10.31 13.38 4.19
CA SER A 10 10.08 13.11 5.61
C SER A 10 8.96 12.08 5.77
N LEU A 11 9.28 10.92 6.35
CA LEU A 11 8.31 9.87 6.66
C LEU A 11 8.07 9.81 8.16
N ALA A 12 6.80 9.74 8.56
CA ALA A 12 6.39 9.64 9.95
C ALA A 12 6.18 8.17 10.34
N PHE A 13 6.87 7.72 11.38
CA PHE A 13 6.78 6.37 11.94
C PHE A 13 6.12 6.42 13.31
N LEU A 14 5.04 5.65 13.46
CA LEU A 14 4.31 5.42 14.70
C LEU A 14 4.67 4.05 15.25
N ARG A 15 4.93 3.94 16.56
CA ARG A 15 5.17 2.66 17.21
C ARG A 15 3.83 2.07 17.67
N GLU A 16 3.52 0.82 17.33
CA GLU A 16 2.20 0.22 17.54
C GLU A 16 1.77 0.18 19.02
N GLU A 17 2.70 -0.01 19.94
CA GLU A 17 2.43 -0.25 21.35
C GLU A 17 2.39 1.03 22.21
N THR A 18 2.62 2.21 21.63
CA THR A 18 2.72 3.46 22.39
C THR A 18 1.93 4.59 21.72
N THR A 19 1.24 5.41 22.50
CA THR A 19 0.64 6.67 22.05
C THR A 19 1.68 7.80 21.93
N ALA A 20 2.95 7.45 21.73
CA ALA A 20 4.03 8.41 21.60
C ALA A 20 3.93 9.19 20.29
N ASP A 21 4.52 10.38 20.27
CA ASP A 21 4.55 11.22 19.07
C ASP A 21 5.24 10.50 17.90
N PRO A 22 4.81 10.73 16.64
CA PRO A 22 5.46 10.15 15.47
C PRO A 22 6.93 10.54 15.39
N VAL A 23 7.78 9.57 15.05
CA VAL A 23 9.19 9.81 14.72
C VAL A 23 9.30 10.14 13.24
N TYR A 24 9.81 11.33 12.92
CA TYR A 24 10.03 11.75 11.53
C TYR A 24 11.44 11.39 11.08
N VAL A 25 11.55 10.72 9.94
CA VAL A 25 12.81 10.30 9.34
C VAL A 25 12.92 10.88 7.94
N GLU A 26 14.00 11.65 7.70
CA GLU A 26 14.36 12.10 6.36
C GLU A 26 14.94 10.93 5.56
N VAL A 27 14.33 10.66 4.41
CA VAL A 27 14.70 9.58 3.51
C VAL A 27 15.15 10.16 2.18
N GLN A 28 16.39 9.86 1.81
CA GLN A 28 16.93 10.14 0.48
C GLN A 28 16.79 8.89 -0.40
N PRO A 29 15.87 8.88 -1.38
CA PRO A 29 15.71 7.72 -2.26
C PRO A 29 16.89 7.62 -3.23
N ARG A 30 17.40 6.39 -3.40
CA ARG A 30 18.42 6.06 -4.43
C ARG A 30 17.79 5.63 -5.76
N PHE A 31 16.51 5.32 -5.72
CA PHE A 31 15.69 4.93 -6.87
C PHE A 31 14.22 5.26 -6.54
N THR A 32 13.47 5.64 -7.57
CA THR A 32 12.03 5.87 -7.45
C THR A 32 11.26 5.28 -8.61
N ALA A 33 10.11 4.70 -8.32
CA ALA A 33 9.16 4.22 -9.33
C ALA A 33 7.72 4.49 -8.88
N ASN A 34 6.77 4.51 -9.80
CA ASN A 34 5.35 4.67 -9.50
C ASN A 34 4.58 3.32 -9.45
N ASN A 35 5.29 2.19 -9.59
CA ASN A 35 4.71 0.86 -9.50
C ASN A 35 5.37 0.08 -8.34
N SER A 36 4.51 -0.44 -7.47
CA SER A 36 4.87 -1.33 -6.36
C SER A 36 5.69 -2.56 -6.76
N GLU A 37 5.40 -3.16 -7.91
CA GLU A 37 6.09 -4.36 -8.40
C GLU A 37 7.52 -4.02 -8.82
N VAL A 38 7.71 -2.87 -9.48
CA VAL A 38 9.06 -2.39 -9.83
C VAL A 38 9.88 -2.15 -8.58
N LEU A 39 9.30 -1.55 -7.53
CA LEU A 39 9.99 -1.37 -6.25
C LEU A 39 10.30 -2.71 -5.57
N ARG A 40 9.39 -3.69 -5.64
CA ARG A 40 9.62 -5.05 -5.13
C ARG A 40 10.82 -5.69 -5.83
N GLU A 41 10.85 -5.70 -7.17
CA GLU A 41 11.95 -6.29 -7.95
C GLU A 41 13.30 -5.64 -7.61
N VAL A 42 13.33 -4.32 -7.49
CA VAL A 42 14.55 -3.56 -7.15
C VAL A 42 15.04 -3.88 -5.73
N VAL A 43 14.14 -4.09 -4.77
CA VAL A 43 14.53 -4.54 -3.42
C VAL A 43 15.03 -5.98 -3.45
N GLN A 44 14.37 -6.86 -4.19
CA GLN A 44 14.78 -8.26 -4.36
C GLN A 44 16.15 -8.39 -5.02
N SER A 45 16.54 -7.44 -5.87
CA SER A 45 17.89 -7.35 -6.43
C SER A 45 18.95 -6.81 -5.44
N GLY A 46 18.58 -6.56 -4.18
CA GLY A 46 19.49 -6.08 -3.14
C GLY A 46 19.73 -4.56 -3.14
N ALA A 47 18.92 -3.76 -3.85
CA ALA A 47 19.15 -2.31 -3.95
C ALA A 47 18.76 -1.52 -2.68
N GLY A 48 18.24 -2.17 -1.62
CA GLY A 48 18.02 -1.59 -0.31
C GLY A 48 16.66 -1.95 0.30
N LEU A 49 16.09 -1.02 1.07
CA LEU A 49 14.76 -1.15 1.69
C LEU A 49 13.71 -0.35 0.91
N ALA A 50 12.45 -0.80 0.95
CA ALA A 50 11.28 -0.10 0.44
C ALA A 50 10.11 -0.17 1.43
N LEU A 51 9.19 0.77 1.27
CA LEU A 51 7.83 0.63 1.77
C LEU A 51 6.98 0.04 0.65
N LEU A 52 6.41 -1.14 0.88
CA LEU A 52 5.55 -1.83 -0.08
C LEU A 52 4.19 -2.11 0.57
N PRO A 53 3.09 -2.00 -0.17
CA PRO A 53 1.83 -2.54 0.29
C PRO A 53 1.91 -4.07 0.30
N ASP A 54 1.16 -4.68 1.20
CA ASP A 54 1.15 -6.14 1.42
C ASP A 54 0.74 -6.94 0.18
N PHE A 55 -0.25 -6.45 -0.57
CA PHE A 55 -0.74 -7.11 -1.79
C PHE A 55 0.31 -7.19 -2.90
N SER A 56 1.32 -6.32 -2.88
CA SER A 56 2.41 -6.33 -3.86
C SER A 56 3.58 -7.22 -3.47
N LEU A 57 3.53 -7.87 -2.30
CA LEU A 57 4.58 -8.78 -1.83
C LEU A 57 4.54 -10.13 -2.56
N ALA A 58 3.43 -10.47 -3.23
CA ALA A 58 3.31 -11.69 -4.01
C ALA A 58 4.13 -11.63 -5.32
N GLY A 59 4.59 -12.80 -5.78
CA GLY A 59 5.08 -12.99 -7.15
C GLY A 59 6.53 -12.61 -7.43
N GLY A 60 7.41 -12.61 -6.43
CA GLY A 60 8.85 -12.41 -6.68
C GLY A 60 9.72 -13.61 -6.34
N ASP A 61 10.91 -13.64 -6.94
CA ASP A 61 11.81 -14.81 -6.93
C ASP A 61 12.59 -15.01 -5.61
N GLN A 62 12.67 -13.96 -4.78
CA GLN A 62 13.45 -13.96 -3.53
C GLN A 62 12.58 -13.52 -2.35
N PRO A 63 12.73 -14.13 -1.16
CA PRO A 63 11.95 -13.74 0.01
C PRO A 63 12.30 -12.31 0.46
N LEU A 64 11.28 -11.51 0.73
CA LEU A 64 11.42 -10.22 1.40
C LEU A 64 11.27 -10.38 2.90
N VAL A 65 12.07 -9.63 3.66
CA VAL A 65 12.01 -9.61 5.13
C VAL A 65 11.39 -8.30 5.59
N ARG A 66 10.33 -8.39 6.42
CA ARG A 66 9.77 -7.21 7.10
C ARG A 66 10.78 -6.70 8.12
N VAL A 67 11.15 -5.43 8.00
CA VAL A 67 11.98 -4.71 8.97
C VAL A 67 11.11 -3.79 9.81
N LEU A 68 11.56 -3.48 11.03
CA LEU A 68 10.85 -2.60 11.98
C LEU A 68 9.40 -3.05 12.23
N PRO A 69 9.16 -4.30 12.68
CA PRO A 69 7.81 -4.85 12.78
C PRO A 69 6.90 -4.05 13.72
N ASP A 70 7.46 -3.43 14.76
CA ASP A 70 6.71 -2.66 15.77
C ASP A 70 6.34 -1.24 15.30
N TRP A 71 6.68 -0.88 14.06
CA TRP A 71 6.49 0.45 13.51
C TRP A 71 5.54 0.44 12.31
N LYS A 72 4.66 1.44 12.24
CA LYS A 72 3.81 1.75 11.09
C LYS A 72 4.17 3.09 10.49
N VAL A 73 4.17 3.16 9.17
CA VAL A 73 4.33 4.44 8.46
C VAL A 73 2.97 5.13 8.36
N GLN A 74 2.87 6.33 8.91
CA GLN A 74 1.62 7.08 8.93
C GLN A 74 1.35 7.72 7.57
N GLY A 75 0.12 7.54 7.07
CA GLY A 75 -0.39 8.28 5.90
C GLY A 75 0.24 7.91 4.55
N TYR A 76 1.10 6.90 4.48
CA TYR A 76 1.79 6.53 3.24
C TYR A 76 0.93 5.64 2.33
N PHE A 77 0.24 4.65 2.90
CA PHE A 77 -0.71 3.79 2.19
C PHE A 77 -2.10 3.91 2.79
N GLY A 78 -3.12 3.69 1.95
CA GLY A 78 -4.49 3.51 2.42
C GLY A 78 -4.62 2.27 3.28
N THR A 79 -5.60 2.27 4.19
CA THR A 79 -5.90 1.13 5.07
C THR A 79 -6.97 0.19 4.49
N HIS A 80 -7.50 0.53 3.31
CA HIS A 80 -8.63 -0.14 2.68
C HIS A 80 -8.41 -0.20 1.16
N ILE A 81 -8.89 -1.27 0.54
CA ILE A 81 -9.05 -1.36 -0.92
C ILE A 81 -10.42 -0.76 -1.25
N VAL A 82 -10.51 0.07 -2.29
CA VAL A 82 -11.77 0.73 -2.66
C VAL A 82 -12.14 0.39 -4.10
N ALA A 83 -13.43 0.10 -4.30
CA ALA A 83 -13.99 0.03 -5.65
C ALA A 83 -14.61 1.39 -5.98
N VAL A 84 -14.03 2.09 -6.95
CA VAL A 84 -14.49 3.40 -7.39
C VAL A 84 -15.16 3.26 -8.75
N ARG A 85 -16.36 3.83 -8.89
CA ARG A 85 -17.08 3.91 -10.16
C ARG A 85 -17.43 5.35 -10.51
N PRO A 86 -17.63 5.68 -11.80
CA PRO A 86 -18.27 6.92 -12.20
C PRO A 86 -19.68 7.03 -11.60
N PHE A 87 -20.09 8.26 -11.29
CA PHE A 87 -21.47 8.55 -10.92
C PHE A 87 -22.42 8.13 -12.06
N SER A 88 -23.48 7.43 -11.67
CA SER A 88 -24.57 7.02 -12.55
C SER A 88 -25.81 6.85 -11.68
N PRO A 89 -26.99 7.37 -12.10
CA PRO A 89 -28.25 7.22 -11.38
C PRO A 89 -28.68 5.75 -11.23
N SER A 90 -28.35 4.91 -12.20
CA SER A 90 -28.58 3.46 -12.17
C SER A 90 -27.26 2.73 -12.30
N VAL A 91 -27.02 1.76 -11.43
CA VAL A 91 -25.85 0.89 -11.48
C VAL A 91 -26.23 -0.40 -12.21
N PRO A 92 -25.54 -0.78 -13.30
CA PRO A 92 -25.82 -2.04 -13.99
C PRO A 92 -25.67 -3.24 -13.05
N LEU A 93 -26.54 -4.25 -13.20
CA LEU A 93 -26.50 -5.47 -12.38
C LEU A 93 -25.14 -6.17 -12.42
N ALA A 94 -24.47 -6.18 -13.57
CA ALA A 94 -23.12 -6.76 -13.69
C ALA A 94 -22.10 -6.09 -12.75
N VAL A 95 -22.21 -4.78 -12.53
CA VAL A 95 -21.34 -4.04 -11.60
C VAL A 95 -21.65 -4.44 -10.16
N HIS A 96 -22.94 -4.61 -9.81
CA HIS A 96 -23.33 -5.13 -8.50
C HIS A 96 -22.75 -6.52 -8.26
N CYS A 97 -22.96 -7.47 -9.19
CA CYS A 97 -22.44 -8.82 -9.09
C CYS A 97 -20.90 -8.85 -8.95
N LEU A 98 -20.19 -8.03 -9.71
CA LEU A 98 -18.72 -7.94 -9.60
C LEU A 98 -18.29 -7.39 -8.22
N VAL A 99 -18.90 -6.30 -7.77
CA VAL A 99 -18.56 -5.70 -6.47
C VAL A 99 -18.86 -6.67 -5.33
N ASP A 100 -19.98 -7.38 -5.38
CA ASP A 100 -20.35 -8.36 -4.36
C ASP A 100 -19.40 -9.56 -4.38
N HIS A 101 -19.00 -10.03 -5.56
CA HIS A 101 -17.97 -11.06 -5.68
C HIS A 101 -16.62 -10.61 -5.10
N LEU A 102 -16.19 -9.38 -5.41
CA LEU A 102 -14.94 -8.84 -4.86
C LEU A 102 -15.00 -8.71 -3.33
N ARG A 103 -16.12 -8.26 -2.77
CA ARG A 103 -16.31 -8.24 -1.31
C ARG A 103 -16.16 -9.63 -0.70
N ASP A 104 -16.73 -10.64 -1.34
CA ASP A 104 -16.65 -12.02 -0.84
C ASP A 104 -15.20 -12.54 -0.87
N VAL A 105 -14.51 -12.38 -2.02
CA VAL A 105 -13.12 -12.80 -2.20
C VAL A 105 -12.17 -12.10 -1.24
N PHE A 106 -12.40 -10.81 -0.98
CA PHE A 106 -11.55 -9.99 -0.15
C PHE A 106 -12.15 -9.73 1.24
N ASN A 107 -13.04 -10.59 1.77
CA ASN A 107 -13.76 -10.37 3.03
C ASN A 107 -12.87 -10.03 4.27
N HIS A 108 -11.56 -10.28 4.20
CA HIS A 108 -10.57 -9.88 5.22
C HIS A 108 -10.02 -8.44 5.06
N ALA A 109 -10.12 -7.86 3.86
CA ALA A 109 -9.82 -6.47 3.54
C ALA A 109 -11.14 -5.72 3.32
N LYS A 110 -11.53 -4.84 4.24
CA LYS A 110 -12.78 -4.07 4.13
C LYS A 110 -12.84 -3.29 2.80
N ILE A 111 -13.58 -3.80 1.80
CA ILE A 111 -13.80 -3.09 0.53
C ILE A 111 -14.95 -2.11 0.69
N ASN A 112 -14.61 -0.82 0.75
CA ASN A 112 -15.61 0.25 0.70
C ASN A 112 -15.83 0.68 -0.76
N VAL A 113 -17.10 0.95 -1.11
CA VAL A 113 -17.49 1.40 -2.45
C VAL A 113 -17.86 2.88 -2.34
N TYR A 114 -17.15 3.73 -3.07
CA TYR A 114 -17.40 5.18 -3.07
C TYR A 114 -17.84 5.64 -4.47
N PRO A 115 -18.91 6.45 -4.58
CA PRO A 115 -19.16 7.21 -5.80
C PRO A 115 -18.06 8.27 -5.94
N LYS A 116 -17.50 8.41 -7.15
CA LYS A 116 -16.63 9.55 -7.48
C LYS A 116 -17.46 10.78 -7.84
#